data_AF-A0A1A8ZV54-F1
#
_entry.id   AF-A0A1A8ZV54-F1
#
_cell.length_a   1.000
_cell.length_b   1.000
_cell.length_c   1.000
_cell.angle_alpha   90.00
_cell.angle_beta   90.00
_cell.angle_gamma   90.00
#
_symmetry.space_group_name_H-M   'P 1'
#
loop_
_entity.id
_entity.type
_entity.pdbx_description
1 polymer ?
#
loop_
_entity_poly.entity_id
_entity_poly.type
_entity_poly.pdbx_seq_one_letter_code
_entity_poly.pdbx_strand_id
1 'polypeptide(L)'
;MSAAQIIARLVAAAQKLDEAKAKSAAAAQDAAEARALVAGALEGAAAGPLVGMIDAYRQALAQAAQGGAPARQHVQETIARVQALGN
;
A
#
# COMPACT_ATOMS: atom_id res chain seq x y z
N MET A 1 -12.07 28.18 4.02
CA MET A 1 -11.05 27.58 3.13
C MET A 1 -11.44 27.90 1.70
N SER A 2 -10.48 28.21 0.84
CA SER A 2 -10.73 28.37 -0.61
C SER A 2 -10.74 27.01 -1.33
N ALA A 3 -11.36 26.94 -2.52
CA ALA A 3 -11.33 25.74 -3.36
C ALA A 3 -9.89 25.26 -3.63
N ALA A 4 -8.96 26.19 -3.83
CA ALA A 4 -7.53 25.89 -3.99
C ALA A 4 -6.92 25.20 -2.76
N GLN A 5 -7.28 25.63 -1.54
CA GLN A 5 -6.81 24.99 -0.31
C GLN A 5 -7.37 23.57 -0.13
N ILE A 6 -8.63 23.34 -0.51
CA ILE A 6 -9.26 22.00 -0.48
C ILE A 6 -8.54 21.08 -1.48
N ILE A 7 -8.34 21.54 -2.71
CA ILE A 7 -7.64 20.77 -3.75
C ILE A 7 -6.22 20.43 -3.30
N ALA A 8 -5.48 21.38 -2.72
CA ALA A 8 -4.12 21.12 -2.23
C ALA A 8 -4.08 20.01 -1.16
N ARG A 9 -5.08 19.97 -0.25
CA ARG A 9 -5.19 18.92 0.76
C ARG A 9 -5.53 17.56 0.15
N LEU A 10 -6.40 17.52 -0.86
CA LEU A 10 -6.75 16.30 -1.57
C LEU A 10 -5.57 15.76 -2.39
N VAL A 11 -4.81 16.63 -3.06
CA VAL A 11 -3.58 16.24 -3.76
C VAL A 11 -2.56 15.64 -2.78
N ALA A 12 -2.36 16.26 -1.62
CA ALA A 12 -1.49 15.71 -0.58
C ALA A 12 -2.00 14.35 -0.05
N ALA A 13 -3.31 14.14 0.05
CA ALA A 13 -3.88 12.85 0.42
C ALA A 13 -3.61 11.78 -0.65
N ALA A 14 -3.76 12.11 -1.94
CA ALA A 14 -3.44 11.20 -3.04
C ALA A 14 -1.95 10.79 -3.05
N GLN A 15 -1.04 11.74 -2.81
CA GLN A 15 0.40 11.47 -2.68
C GLN A 15 0.70 10.49 -1.54
N LYS A 16 0.07 10.68 -0.37
CA LYS A 16 0.23 9.76 0.77
C LYS A 16 -0.28 8.35 0.47
N LEU A 17 -1.34 8.22 -0.32
CA LEU A 17 -1.84 6.91 -0.76
C LEU A 17 -0.83 6.21 -1.68
N ASP A 18 -0.19 6.96 -2.58
CA ASP A 18 0.87 6.42 -3.45
C ASP A 18 2.11 6.01 -2.67
N GLU A 19 2.54 6.81 -1.70
CA GLU A 19 3.64 6.47 -0.81
C GLU A 19 3.32 5.22 0.03
N ALA A 20 2.10 5.12 0.57
CA ALA A 20 1.67 3.96 1.34
C ALA A 20 1.69 2.69 0.46
N LYS A 21 1.18 2.77 -0.77
CA LYS A 21 1.24 1.68 -1.74
C LYS A 21 2.67 1.24 -2.03
N ALA A 22 3.58 2.19 -2.28
CA ALA A 22 4.99 1.90 -2.54
C ALA A 22 5.65 1.23 -1.33
N LYS A 23 5.41 1.74 -0.12
CA LYS A 23 5.94 1.17 1.13
C LYS A 23 5.42 -0.24 1.40
N SER A 24 4.13 -0.49 1.16
CA SER A 24 3.55 -1.84 1.30
C SER A 24 4.12 -2.83 0.29
N ALA A 25 4.37 -2.38 -0.96
CA ALA A 25 5.01 -3.21 -1.98
C ALA A 25 6.47 -3.55 -1.60
N ALA A 26 7.24 -2.56 -1.13
CA ALA A 26 8.61 -2.78 -0.65
C ALA A 26 8.64 -3.76 0.53
N ALA A 27 7.77 -3.57 1.53
CA ALA A 27 7.68 -4.50 2.66
C ALA A 27 7.30 -5.93 2.22
N ALA A 28 6.49 -6.09 1.17
CA ALA A 28 6.13 -7.40 0.64
C ALA A 28 7.32 -8.08 -0.06
N GLN A 29 8.20 -7.30 -0.68
CA GLN A 29 9.46 -7.78 -1.22
C GLN A 29 10.41 -8.20 -0.09
N ASP A 30 10.57 -7.36 0.95
CA ASP A 30 11.40 -7.70 2.12
C ASP A 30 10.93 -9.01 2.77
N ALA A 31 9.61 -9.21 2.87
CA ALA A 31 9.02 -10.46 3.35
C ALA A 31 9.34 -11.66 2.45
N ALA A 32 9.37 -11.48 1.12
CA ALA A 32 9.76 -12.54 0.18
C ALA A 32 11.25 -12.90 0.32
N GLU A 33 12.11 -11.92 0.55
CA GLU A 33 13.53 -12.15 0.82
C GLU A 33 13.73 -12.89 2.16
N ALA A 34 13.04 -12.46 3.21
CA ALA A 34 13.03 -13.15 4.51
C ALA A 34 12.54 -14.59 4.39
N ARG A 35 11.52 -14.86 3.56
CA ARG A 35 11.03 -16.21 3.27
C ARG A 35 12.13 -17.09 2.68
N ALA A 36 12.89 -16.58 1.70
CA ALA A 36 13.97 -17.32 1.07
C ALA A 36 15.09 -17.64 2.05
N LEU A 37 15.44 -16.67 2.90
CA LEU A 37 16.42 -16.87 3.99
C LEU A 37 15.96 -17.94 4.98
N VAL A 38 14.72 -17.89 5.44
CA VAL A 38 14.17 -18.88 6.38
C VAL A 38 14.13 -20.27 5.76
N ALA A 39 13.69 -20.39 4.50
CA ALA A 39 13.65 -21.66 3.79
C ALA A 39 15.05 -22.25 3.52
N GLY A 40 16.06 -21.39 3.31
CA GLY A 40 17.44 -21.82 3.08
C GLY A 40 18.26 -22.06 4.35
N ALA A 41 17.99 -21.32 5.43
CA ALA A 41 18.73 -21.41 6.69
C ALA A 41 18.17 -22.47 7.64
N LEU A 42 16.86 -22.73 7.59
CA LEU A 42 16.22 -23.78 8.36
C LEU A 42 15.97 -24.98 7.45
N GLU A 43 16.90 -25.93 7.40
CA GLU A 43 16.66 -27.20 6.74
C GLU A 43 15.61 -28.01 7.53
N GLY A 44 14.52 -28.43 6.86
CA GLY A 44 13.56 -29.41 7.39
C GLY A 44 12.24 -28.85 7.96
N ALA A 45 11.55 -29.68 8.77
CA ALA A 45 10.15 -29.48 9.19
C ALA A 45 9.90 -28.23 10.06
N ALA A 46 10.94 -27.65 10.67
CA ALA A 46 10.83 -26.44 11.49
C ALA A 46 10.64 -25.15 10.66
N ALA A 47 11.02 -25.15 9.37
CA ALA A 47 10.85 -24.00 8.50
C ALA A 47 9.38 -23.77 8.09
N GLY A 48 8.60 -24.85 7.98
CA GLY A 48 7.22 -24.81 7.47
C GLY A 48 6.32 -23.78 8.16
N PRO A 49 6.22 -23.77 9.50
CA PRO A 49 5.42 -22.79 10.22
C PRO A 49 5.87 -21.34 10.00
N LEU A 50 7.17 -21.08 10.03
CA LEU A 50 7.72 -19.72 9.84
C LEU A 50 7.52 -19.23 8.40
N VAL A 51 7.74 -20.09 7.42
CA VAL A 51 7.45 -19.79 6.00
C VAL A 51 5.97 -19.46 5.82
N GLY A 52 5.07 -20.23 6.44
CA GLY A 52 3.63 -19.96 6.40
C GLY A 52 3.24 -18.62 7.02
N MET A 53 3.86 -18.24 8.15
CA MET A 53 3.65 -16.92 8.77
C MET A 53 4.13 -15.78 7.86
N ILE A 54 5.30 -15.93 7.24
CA ILE A 54 5.84 -14.93 6.31
C ILE A 54 4.96 -14.80 5.07
N ASP A 55 4.45 -15.91 4.54
CA ASP A 55 3.53 -15.90 3.40
C ASP A 55 2.21 -15.19 3.74
N ALA A 56 1.65 -15.40 4.94
CA ALA A 56 0.47 -14.68 5.41
C ALA A 56 0.72 -13.16 5.55
N TYR A 57 1.87 -12.77 6.11
CA TYR A 57 2.26 -11.36 6.22
C TYR A 57 2.42 -10.70 4.84
N ARG A 58 3.11 -11.39 3.91
CA ARG A 58 3.26 -10.92 2.53
C ARG A 58 1.92 -10.74 1.82
N GLN A 59 0.97 -11.65 2.04
CA GLN A 59 -0.37 -11.54 1.48
C GLN A 59 -1.12 -10.32 2.04
N ALA A 60 -1.03 -10.06 3.34
CA ALA A 60 -1.64 -8.88 3.97
C ALA A 60 -1.06 -7.57 3.40
N LEU A 61 0.25 -7.51 3.18
CA LEU A 61 0.91 -6.37 2.55
C LEU A 61 0.50 -6.16 1.09
N ALA A 62 0.36 -7.25 0.33
CA ALA A 62 -0.12 -7.19 -1.05
C ALA A 62 -1.57 -6.66 -1.12
N GLN A 63 -2.43 -7.10 -0.19
CA GLN A 63 -3.80 -6.57 -0.08
C GLN A 63 -3.80 -5.09 0.29
N ALA A 64 -2.95 -4.66 1.23
CA ALA A 64 -2.82 -3.25 1.60
C ALA A 64 -2.37 -2.37 0.41
N ALA A 65 -1.43 -2.87 -0.41
CA ALA A 65 -0.97 -2.17 -1.61
C ALA A 65 -2.07 -2.03 -2.68
N GLN A 66 -3.01 -2.96 -2.74
CA GLN A 66 -4.15 -2.93 -3.67
C GLN A 66 -5.33 -2.09 -3.14
N GLY A 67 -5.58 -2.14 -1.82
CA GLY A 67 -6.70 -1.45 -1.16
C GLY A 67 -6.63 0.08 -1.23
N GLY A 68 -5.46 0.66 -1.51
CA GLY A 68 -5.31 2.10 -1.72
C GLY A 68 -5.83 2.63 -3.06
N ALA A 69 -6.03 1.76 -4.07
CA ALA A 69 -6.42 2.19 -5.40
C ALA A 69 -7.83 2.81 -5.48
N PRO A 70 -8.89 2.21 -4.88
CA PRO A 70 -10.21 2.83 -4.82
C PRO A 70 -10.21 4.17 -4.06
N ALA A 71 -9.46 4.24 -2.96
CA ALA A 71 -9.33 5.48 -2.19
C ALA A 71 -8.69 6.61 -3.02
N ARG A 72 -7.64 6.28 -3.80
CA ARG A 72 -7.01 7.25 -4.70
C ARG A 72 -7.97 7.74 -5.78
N GLN A 73 -8.75 6.84 -6.37
CA GLN A 73 -9.76 7.19 -7.37
C GLN A 73 -10.80 8.16 -6.79
N HIS A 74 -11.35 7.88 -5.61
CA HIS A 74 -12.32 8.79 -4.97
C HIS A 74 -11.73 10.17 -4.67
N VAL A 75 -10.45 10.25 -4.28
CA VAL A 75 -9.78 11.54 -4.09
C VAL A 75 -9.70 12.32 -5.40
N GLN A 76 -9.35 11.66 -6.52
CA GLN A 76 -9.29 12.31 -7.84
C GLN A 76 -10.67 12.79 -8.31
N GLU A 77 -11.71 11.97 -8.14
CA GLU A 77 -13.10 12.35 -8.43
C GLU A 77 -13.54 13.55 -7.59
N THR A 78 -13.13 13.60 -6.32
CA THR A 78 -13.44 14.72 -5.43
C THR A 78 -12.71 16.00 -5.87
N ILE A 79 -11.45 15.92 -6.28
CA ILE A 79 -10.70 17.06 -6.83
C ILE A 79 -11.44 17.62 -8.06
N ALA A 80 -11.84 16.76 -9.00
CA ALA A 80 -12.56 17.18 -10.20
C ALA A 80 -13.89 17.89 -9.86
N ARG A 81 -14.63 17.37 -8.87
CA ARG A 81 -15.86 18.01 -8.38
C ARG A 81 -15.59 19.39 -7.76
N VAL A 82 -14.56 19.52 -6.93
CA VAL A 82 -14.20 20.82 -6.31
C VAL A 82 -13.75 21.83 -7.37
N GLN A 83 -13.02 21.39 -8.39
CA GLN A 83 -12.64 22.24 -9.52
C GLN A 83 -13.86 22.73 -10.31
N ALA A 84 -14.82 21.84 -10.60
CA ALA A 84 -16.03 22.19 -11.33
C ALA A 84 -16.93 23.18 -10.57
N LEU A 85 -16.96 23.11 -9.24
CA LEU A 85 -17.73 24.04 -8.38
C LEU A 85 -17.04 25.39 -8.16
N GLY A 86 -15.74 25.47 -8.43
CA GLY A 86 -14.94 26.68 -8.27
C GLY A 86 -14.78 27.51 -9.54
N ASN A 87 -15.30 27.02 -10.68
CA ASN A 87 -15.39 27.73 -11.96
C ASN A 87 -16.78 28.36 -12.13
#